data_AF-A0A1I7CAG0-F1
#
_entry.id   AF-A0A1I7CAG0-F1
#
_cell.length_a   1.000
_cell.length_b   1.000
_cell.length_c   1.000
_cell.angle_alpha   90.00
_cell.angle_beta   90.00
_cell.angle_gamma   90.00
#
_symmetry.space_group_name_H-M   'P 1'
#
loop_
_entity.id
_entity.type
_entity.pdbx_description
1 polymer ?
#
loop_
_entity_poly.entity_id
_entity_poly.type
_entity_poly.pdbx_seq_one_letter_code
_entity_poly.pdbx_strand_id
1 'polypeptide(L)'
;MTLQNQNLYDALQHVSTKASTLETYRELLERAERELANAKEKARKILEALPGEQLDQLVALPIEHGDTIIHLALDSEEGAVSIAVSQEPERRSLHDLMGEEEREAVRQRVDAADRARLAQQKANQEGATHG
;
A
#
# COMPACT_ATOMS: atom_id res chain seq x y z
N MET A 1 -41.99 -10.79 28.70
CA MET A 1 -40.55 -10.45 28.83
C MET A 1 -40.39 -8.98 28.52
N THR A 2 -39.58 -8.24 29.29
CA THR A 2 -39.38 -6.79 29.13
C THR A 2 -38.46 -6.49 27.95
N LEU A 3 -38.71 -5.40 27.22
CA LEU A 3 -37.98 -4.97 26.01
C LEU A 3 -36.45 -4.86 26.23
N GLN A 4 -36.02 -4.49 27.44
CA GLN A 4 -34.61 -4.43 27.83
C GLN A 4 -33.90 -5.79 27.80
N ASN A 5 -34.59 -6.88 28.17
CA ASN A 5 -34.00 -8.21 28.13
C ASN A 5 -33.81 -8.66 26.67
N GLN A 6 -34.72 -8.29 25.77
CA GLN A 6 -34.62 -8.63 24.35
C GLN A 6 -33.42 -7.94 23.68
N ASN A 7 -33.21 -6.65 23.94
CA ASN A 7 -32.03 -5.93 23.44
C ASN A 7 -30.72 -6.53 23.94
N LEU A 8 -30.68 -7.00 25.19
CA LEU A 8 -29.51 -7.70 25.75
C LEU A 8 -29.28 -9.04 25.04
N TYR A 9 -30.32 -9.84 24.82
CA TYR A 9 -30.21 -11.10 24.09
C TYR A 9 -29.71 -10.89 22.66
N ASP A 10 -30.24 -9.90 21.95
CA ASP A 10 -29.82 -9.59 20.57
C ASP A 10 -28.35 -9.14 20.53
N ALA A 11 -27.93 -8.32 21.50
CA ALA A 11 -26.53 -7.89 21.62
C ALA A 11 -25.60 -9.07 21.90
N LEU A 12 -25.97 -9.96 22.84
CA LEU A 12 -25.19 -11.17 23.15
C LEU A 12 -25.12 -12.13 21.96
N GLN A 13 -26.21 -12.28 21.20
CA GLN A 13 -26.24 -13.10 20.00
C GLN A 13 -25.31 -12.53 18.92
N HIS A 14 -25.32 -11.22 18.72
CA HIS A 14 -24.42 -10.55 17.79
C HIS A 14 -22.96 -10.70 18.19
N VAL A 15 -22.63 -10.54 19.49
CA VAL A 15 -21.28 -10.80 20.02
C VAL A 15 -20.85 -12.24 19.77
N SER A 16 -21.72 -13.21 20.03
CA SER A 16 -21.46 -14.64 19.77
C SER A 16 -21.15 -14.91 18.29
N THR A 17 -21.95 -14.35 17.37
CA THR A 17 -21.71 -14.48 15.93
C THR A 17 -20.36 -13.87 15.53
N LYS A 18 -20.03 -12.68 16.06
CA LYS A 18 -18.74 -12.02 15.77
C LYS A 18 -17.56 -12.82 16.33
N ALA A 19 -17.67 -13.36 17.55
CA ALA A 19 -16.64 -14.19 18.16
C ALA A 19 -16.34 -15.44 17.32
N SER A 20 -17.38 -16.19 16.93
CA SER A 20 -17.22 -17.37 16.07
C SER A 20 -16.61 -17.04 14.70
N THR A 21 -17.00 -15.89 14.12
CA THR A 21 -16.40 -15.42 12.87
C THR A 21 -14.91 -15.10 13.02
N LEU A 22 -14.53 -14.45 14.13
CA LEU A 22 -13.13 -14.14 14.44
C LEU A 22 -12.29 -15.40 14.64
N GLU A 23 -12.83 -16.42 15.30
CA GLU A 23 -12.15 -17.73 15.44
C GLU A 23 -11.88 -18.35 14.07
N THR A 24 -12.87 -18.32 13.17
CA THR A 24 -12.70 -18.83 11.80
C THR A 24 -11.61 -18.06 11.05
N TYR A 25 -11.60 -16.73 11.14
CA TYR A 25 -10.56 -15.92 10.50
C TYR A 25 -9.17 -16.19 11.08
N ARG A 26 -9.07 -16.42 12.37
CA ARG A 26 -7.82 -16.79 13.02
C ARG A 26 -7.29 -18.12 12.49
N GLU A 27 -8.12 -19.15 12.40
CA GLU A 27 -7.72 -20.45 11.85
C GLU A 27 -7.26 -20.34 10.39
N LEU A 28 -7.97 -19.55 9.57
CA LEU A 28 -7.59 -19.29 8.19
C LEU A 28 -6.25 -18.55 8.09
N LEU A 29 -6.01 -17.57 8.95
CA LEU A 29 -4.75 -16.83 9.01
C LEU A 29 -3.59 -17.77 9.41
N GLU A 30 -3.75 -18.56 10.47
CA GLU A 30 -2.73 -19.52 10.93
C GLU A 30 -2.42 -20.58 9.85
N ARG A 31 -3.40 -20.94 9.02
CA ARG A 31 -3.17 -21.80 7.86
C ARG A 31 -2.39 -21.07 6.77
N ALA A 32 -2.81 -19.86 6.40
CA ALA A 32 -2.16 -19.06 5.36
C ALA A 32 -0.69 -18.74 5.72
N GLU A 33 -0.40 -18.44 6.99
CA GLU A 33 0.95 -18.21 7.49
C GLU A 33 1.84 -19.45 7.35
N ARG A 34 1.31 -20.64 7.64
CA ARG A 34 2.03 -21.91 7.43
C ARG A 34 2.29 -22.18 5.94
N GLU A 35 1.31 -21.93 5.09
CA GLU A 35 1.46 -22.07 3.64
C GLU A 35 2.53 -21.10 3.10
N LEU A 36 2.53 -19.85 3.58
CA LEU A 36 3.54 -18.84 3.24
C LEU A 36 4.93 -19.26 3.72
N ALA A 37 5.07 -19.74 4.96
CA ALA A 37 6.35 -20.23 5.49
C ALA A 37 6.90 -21.40 4.65
N ASN A 38 6.04 -22.35 4.28
CA ASN A 38 6.40 -23.46 3.41
C ASN A 38 6.82 -22.99 2.00
N ALA A 39 6.14 -21.98 1.45
CA ALA A 39 6.50 -21.40 0.16
C ALA A 39 7.87 -20.70 0.21
N LYS A 40 8.14 -19.91 1.27
CA LYS A 40 9.44 -19.27 1.50
C LYS A 40 10.57 -20.31 1.60
N GLU A 41 10.36 -21.38 2.35
CA GLU A 41 11.35 -22.44 2.50
C GLU A 41 11.64 -23.16 1.18
N LYS A 42 10.61 -23.44 0.38
CA LYS A 42 10.78 -24.01 -0.97
C LYS A 42 11.57 -23.07 -1.87
N ALA A 43 11.24 -21.78 -1.86
CA ALA A 43 11.95 -20.77 -2.65
C ALA A 43 13.42 -20.67 -2.21
N ARG A 44 13.69 -20.66 -0.90
CA ARG A 44 15.04 -20.66 -0.34
C ARG A 44 15.87 -21.82 -0.85
N LYS A 45 15.35 -23.06 -0.80
CA LYS A 45 16.06 -24.25 -1.31
C LYS A 45 16.40 -24.17 -2.80
N ILE A 46 15.51 -23.57 -3.59
CA ILE A 46 15.76 -23.34 -5.02
C ILE A 46 16.88 -22.33 -5.19
N LEU A 47 16.83 -21.21 -4.44
CA LEU A 47 17.84 -20.15 -4.49
C LEU A 47 19.22 -20.66 -4.05
N GLU A 48 19.31 -21.46 -2.99
CA GLU A 48 20.57 -22.10 -2.55
C GLU A 48 21.16 -23.07 -3.58
N ALA A 49 20.35 -23.60 -4.50
CA ALA A 49 20.81 -24.47 -5.59
C ALA A 49 21.24 -23.71 -6.85
N LEU A 50 21.03 -22.39 -6.91
CA LEU A 50 21.43 -21.57 -8.05
C LEU A 50 22.92 -21.24 -8.01
N PRO A 51 23.58 -21.09 -9.17
CA PRO A 51 24.92 -20.50 -9.24
C PRO A 51 24.92 -19.06 -8.73
N GLY A 52 26.00 -18.64 -8.06
CA GLY A 52 26.13 -17.30 -7.47
C GLY A 52 25.85 -16.15 -8.45
N GLU A 53 26.33 -16.25 -9.69
CA GLU A 53 26.08 -15.22 -10.73
C GLU A 53 24.59 -15.01 -11.06
N GLN A 54 23.78 -16.07 -10.98
CA GLN A 54 22.32 -15.98 -11.19
C GLN A 54 21.62 -15.43 -9.95
N LEU A 55 22.14 -15.78 -8.78
CA LEU A 55 21.65 -15.31 -7.50
C LEU A 55 21.84 -13.79 -7.35
N ASP A 56 23.01 -13.28 -7.74
CA ASP A 56 23.33 -11.85 -7.71
C ASP A 56 22.39 -11.04 -8.61
N GLN A 57 22.06 -11.56 -9.79
CA GLN A 57 21.09 -10.94 -10.70
C GLN A 57 19.67 -10.92 -10.12
N LEU A 58 19.28 -12.00 -9.43
CA LEU A 58 17.97 -12.10 -8.80
C LEU A 58 17.84 -11.20 -7.57
N VAL A 59 18.89 -11.04 -6.77
CA VAL A 59 18.90 -10.13 -5.61
C VAL A 59 18.77 -8.67 -6.02
N ALA A 60 19.25 -8.32 -7.21
CA ALA A 60 19.11 -6.97 -7.75
C ALA A 60 17.68 -6.61 -8.21
N LEU A 61 16.77 -7.58 -8.31
CA LEU A 61 15.44 -7.38 -8.88
C LEU A 61 14.33 -7.69 -7.88
N PRO A 62 13.48 -6.71 -7.51
CA PRO A 62 12.29 -7.00 -6.73
C PRO A 62 11.29 -7.83 -7.55
N ILE A 63 10.60 -8.76 -6.90
CA ILE A 63 9.50 -9.51 -7.51
C ILE A 63 8.19 -8.91 -6.99
N GLU A 64 7.39 -8.35 -7.89
CA GLU A 64 6.13 -7.69 -7.56
C GLU A 64 4.94 -8.59 -7.90
N HIS A 65 3.99 -8.71 -6.97
CA HIS A 65 2.72 -9.39 -7.19
C HIS A 65 1.58 -8.66 -6.47
N GLY A 66 0.76 -7.94 -7.25
CA GLY A 66 -0.24 -7.04 -6.67
C GLY A 66 0.45 -5.97 -5.83
N ASP A 67 -0.02 -5.78 -4.59
CA ASP A 67 0.58 -4.83 -3.64
C ASP A 67 1.73 -5.46 -2.83
N THR A 68 2.17 -6.67 -3.17
CA THR A 68 3.27 -7.36 -2.47
C THR A 68 4.56 -7.25 -3.26
N ILE A 69 5.62 -6.79 -2.59
CA ILE A 69 6.97 -6.71 -3.12
C ILE A 69 7.85 -7.68 -2.34
N ILE A 70 8.55 -8.55 -3.07
CA ILE A 70 9.49 -9.52 -2.51
C ILE A 70 10.91 -9.06 -2.80
N HIS A 71 11.71 -8.96 -1.75
CA HIS A 71 13.13 -8.69 -1.82
C HIS A 71 13.92 -9.93 -1.40
N LEU A 72 14.89 -10.29 -2.21
CA LEU A 72 15.89 -11.30 -1.85
C LEU A 72 17.08 -10.57 -1.26
N ALA A 73 17.61 -11.07 -0.15
CA ALA A 73 18.85 -10.57 0.44
C ALA A 73 19.82 -11.71 0.66
N LEU A 74 21.07 -11.47 0.27
CA LEU A 74 22.20 -12.36 0.44
C LEU A 74 22.98 -11.92 1.67
N ASP A 75 23.01 -12.75 2.70
CA ASP A 75 23.99 -12.58 3.76
C ASP A 75 25.35 -13.05 3.24
N SER A 76 26.28 -12.10 3.10
CA SER A 76 27.62 -12.36 2.57
C SER A 76 28.53 -13.08 3.56
N GLU A 77 28.22 -13.07 4.86
CA GLU A 77 29.03 -13.74 5.89
C GLU A 77 28.60 -15.20 6.10
N GLU A 78 27.28 -15.47 6.04
CA GLU A 78 26.73 -16.81 6.25
C GLU A 78 26.37 -17.54 4.95
N GLY A 79 26.42 -16.86 3.80
CA GLY A 79 25.94 -17.40 2.52
C GLY A 79 24.43 -17.69 2.51
N ALA A 80 23.70 -17.13 3.47
CA ALA A 80 22.29 -17.41 3.68
C ALA A 80 21.42 -16.47 2.83
N VAL A 81 20.47 -17.05 2.08
CA VAL A 81 19.48 -16.27 1.32
C VAL A 81 18.24 -16.04 2.18
N SER A 82 17.89 -14.79 2.39
CA SER A 82 16.67 -14.39 3.10
C SER A 82 15.64 -13.76 2.15
N ILE A 83 14.36 -14.02 2.41
CA ILE A 83 13.23 -13.52 1.61
C ILE A 83 12.43 -12.55 2.47
N ALA A 84 12.63 -11.26 2.21
CA ALA A 84 11.84 -10.19 2.80
C ALA A 84 10.59 -9.94 1.94
N VAL A 85 9.45 -9.75 2.60
CA VAL A 85 8.18 -9.44 1.97
C VAL A 85 7.70 -8.12 2.55
N SER A 86 7.52 -7.13 1.69
CA SER A 86 6.95 -5.82 2.04
C SER A 86 5.69 -5.58 1.22
N GLN A 87 4.79 -4.76 1.75
CA GLN A 87 3.71 -4.22 0.94
C GLN A 87 4.22 -2.96 0.25
N GLU A 88 3.74 -2.69 -0.97
CA GLU A 88 3.96 -1.39 -1.61
C GLU A 88 3.47 -0.31 -0.61
N PRO A 89 4.30 0.68 -0.26
CA PRO A 89 3.85 1.75 0.62
C PRO A 89 2.59 2.35 -0.01
N GLU A 90 1.55 2.56 0.80
CA GLU A 90 0.30 3.19 0.34
C GLU A 90 0.64 4.32 -0.62
N ARG A 91 0.06 4.30 -1.83
CA ARG A 91 0.28 5.33 -2.84
C ARG A 91 -0.15 6.68 -2.29
N ARG A 92 0.75 7.36 -1.59
CA ARG A 92 0.55 8.73 -1.10
C ARG A 92 0.63 9.63 -2.31
N SER A 93 -0.35 10.49 -2.49
CA SER A 93 -0.25 11.49 -3.55
C SER A 93 0.96 12.36 -3.25
N LEU A 94 1.62 12.90 -4.29
CA LEU A 94 2.68 13.89 -4.07
C LEU A 94 2.20 15.03 -3.18
N HIS A 95 0.92 15.39 -3.27
CA HIS A 95 0.28 16.38 -2.40
C HIS A 95 0.33 15.97 -0.92
N ASP A 96 0.22 14.68 -0.59
CA ASP A 96 0.29 14.18 0.80
C ASP A 96 1.71 14.16 1.37
N LEU A 97 2.72 14.18 0.49
CA LEU A 97 4.13 14.21 0.87
C LEU A 97 4.69 15.63 0.99
N MET A 98 4.04 16.63 0.39
CA MET A 98 4.42 18.05 0.53
C MET A 98 4.07 18.57 1.94
N GLY A 99 4.93 19.39 2.55
CA GLY A 99 4.62 20.08 3.80
C GLY A 99 3.51 21.13 3.62
N GLU A 100 2.80 21.53 4.69
CA GLU A 100 1.68 22.48 4.58
C GLU A 100 2.07 23.81 3.92
N GLU A 101 3.27 24.33 4.22
CA GLU A 101 3.77 25.57 3.61
C GLU A 101 3.96 25.43 2.09
N GLU A 102 4.48 24.30 1.62
CA GLU A 102 4.65 24.04 0.19
C GLU A 102 3.31 23.84 -0.51
N ARG A 103 2.33 23.21 0.16
CA ARG A 103 0.97 23.06 -0.37
C ARG A 103 0.31 24.42 -0.56
N GLU A 104 0.44 25.31 0.41
CA GLU A 104 -0.14 26.65 0.35
C GLU A 104 0.54 27.49 -0.75
N ALA A 105 1.86 27.39 -0.86
CA ALA A 105 2.61 28.07 -1.92
C ALA A 105 2.20 27.58 -3.33
N VAL A 106 1.98 26.26 -3.52
CA VAL A 106 1.49 25.73 -4.79
C VAL A 106 0.09 26.22 -5.11
N ARG A 107 -0.83 26.23 -4.13
CA ARG A 107 -2.20 26.77 -4.32
C ARG A 107 -2.16 28.23 -4.76
N GLN A 108 -1.38 29.06 -4.07
CA GLN A 108 -1.25 30.47 -4.40
C GLN A 108 -0.70 30.69 -5.81
N ARG A 109 0.25 29.86 -6.26
CA ARG A 109 0.81 29.92 -7.62
C ARG A 109 -0.21 29.52 -8.68
N VAL A 110 -1.00 28.47 -8.43
CA VAL A 110 -2.07 28.03 -9.34
C VAL A 110 -3.13 29.13 -9.45
N ASP A 111 -3.59 29.67 -8.33
CA ASP A 111 -4.59 30.75 -8.30
C ASP A 111 -4.08 32.02 -8.98
N ALA A 112 -2.80 32.35 -8.82
CA ALA A 112 -2.17 33.48 -9.53
C ALA A 112 -2.11 33.23 -11.04
N ALA A 113 -1.76 32.02 -11.47
CA ALA A 113 -1.69 31.66 -12.89
C ALA A 113 -3.08 31.68 -13.55
N ASP A 114 -4.11 31.20 -12.86
CA ASP A 114 -5.48 31.19 -13.38
C ASP A 114 -6.06 32.62 -13.47
N ARG A 115 -5.78 33.47 -12.47
CA ARG A 115 -6.13 34.90 -12.54
C ARG A 115 -5.42 35.60 -13.69
N ALA A 116 -4.13 35.32 -13.90
CA ALA A 116 -3.38 35.90 -15.01
C ALA A 116 -3.95 35.46 -16.37
N ARG A 117 -4.30 34.19 -16.53
CA ARG A 117 -4.95 33.67 -17.75
C ARG A 117 -6.30 34.33 -18.01
N LEU A 118 -7.14 34.49 -16.98
CA LEU A 118 -8.45 35.13 -17.10
C LEU A 118 -8.31 36.61 -17.47
N ALA A 119 -7.36 37.33 -16.88
CA ALA A 119 -7.09 38.72 -17.22
C ALA A 119 -6.62 38.85 -18.67
N GLN A 120 -5.74 37.96 -19.13
CA GLN A 120 -5.25 37.97 -20.51
C GLN A 120 -6.34 37.61 -21.52
N GLN A 121 -7.24 36.69 -21.19
CA GLN A 121 -8.41 36.39 -22.03
C GLN A 121 -9.36 37.59 -22.14
N LYS A 122 -9.62 38.32 -21.04
CA LYS A 122 -10.45 39.53 -21.07
C LYS A 122 -9.82 40.64 -21.92
N ALA A 123 -8.53 40.90 -21.74
CA ALA A 123 -7.80 41.90 -22.53
C ALA A 123 -7.82 41.56 -24.03
N ASN A 124 -7.69 40.28 -24.39
CA ASN A 124 -7.77 39.83 -25.78
C ASN A 124 -9.19 39.95 -26.37
N GLN A 125 -10.25 39.86 -25.56
CA GLN A 125 -11.64 40.06 -26.00
C GLN A 125 -11.98 41.55 -26.18
N GLU A 126 -11.45 42.43 -25.33
CA GLU A 126 -11.65 43.88 -25.43
C GLU A 126 -10.85 44.51 -26.58
N GLY A 127 -9.67 43.99 -26.89
CA GLY A 127 -8.89 44.41 -28.06
C GLY A 127 -9.51 44.02 -29.41
N ALA A 128 -10.39 43.02 -29.45
CA ALA A 128 -11.06 42.55 -30.67
C ALA A 128 -12.37 43.30 -30.99
N THR A 129 -12.90 44.10 -30.07
CA THR A 129 -14.17 44.84 -30.27
C THR A 129 -13.97 46.30 -30.65
N HIS A 130 -12.73 46.79 -30.73
CA HIS A 130 -12.39 48.18 -31.12
C HIS A 130 -11.45 48.26 -32.35
N GLY A 131 -11.36 47.18 -33.14
CA GLY A 131 -10.63 47.14 -34.42
C GLY A 131 -11.54 47.33 -35.61
#